data_AF-A0A520PFF3-F1
#
_entry.id   AF-A0A520PFF3-F1
#
_cell.length_a   1.000
_cell.length_b   1.000
_cell.length_c   1.000
_cell.angle_alpha   90.00
_cell.angle_beta   90.00
_cell.angle_gamma   90.00
#
_symmetry.space_group_name_H-M   'P 1'
#
loop_
_entity.id
_entity.type
_entity.pdbx_description
1 polymer ?
#
loop_
_entity_poly.entity_id
_entity_poly.type
_entity_poly.pdbx_seq_one_letter_code
_entity_poly.pdbx_strand_id
1 'polypeptide(L)'
;FWSAWRTFRIEDTLRGVMLETSKTTSMVFIILIGAAMLTSAFRGFGGEELVKEFLGSIPGGFWAQFIVVMAVIFFLGFFLDFIEISVVVVPLVAPILLADPSANITAVWLGVMIGMNLQTSFLTPPFGFALFYLRGVSPPEVKTIQIYRGVAAFIILQLIGLAIAGYFPPLVNYLPNRTYLTSENAPPPINPKLQQCIEEITFPFYEEHENEIRSGVDLISQVNVDYLPDKYKNSLLSSQKLVLATFDLVKEIQQKDSQLEKFISGYENLHHQVRKIQVDIRNIEKDITKLKQRKMRLERNGIQNDPLVINRISESIETFEQMKAEMQSTIPTEWEDERGKFDLLKKEARASRQKYRRNSDSAYEPLIQLRAVLNSTQELLEVEELLNSIKSIIENERPDSAMKRIKDIESTLGRIEGASSIKSKISKARRALKGKNPNPEKGLKQWELGMSVYFKEIEWRQQAVKELAKPLNDYEMLLKDSIGLRLQKKLSLEHGESVSACKSSHEDISLFF
;
A
#
# COMPACT_ATOMS: atom_id res chain seq x y z
N PHE A 1 43.88 -10.75 11.58
CA PHE A 1 44.70 -11.92 11.16
C PHE A 1 45.50 -12.54 12.31
N TRP A 2 46.43 -11.82 12.96
CA TRP A 2 47.27 -12.40 14.02
C TRP A 2 46.48 -12.91 15.25
N SER A 3 45.44 -12.18 15.68
CA SER A 3 44.54 -12.62 16.76
C SER A 3 43.82 -13.93 16.43
N ALA A 4 43.32 -14.07 15.21
CA ALA A 4 42.59 -15.26 14.76
C ALA A 4 43.53 -16.49 14.64
N TRP A 5 44.74 -16.28 14.13
CA TRP A 5 45.77 -17.33 14.07
C TRP A 5 46.20 -17.80 15.46
N ARG A 6 46.31 -16.87 16.42
CA ARG A 6 46.62 -17.16 17.81
C ARG A 6 45.53 -18.01 18.48
N THR A 7 44.26 -17.61 18.36
CA THR A 7 43.12 -18.36 18.93
C THR A 7 42.89 -19.72 18.27
N PHE A 8 43.33 -19.90 17.02
CA PHE A 8 43.27 -21.18 16.32
C PHE A 8 44.37 -22.15 16.78
N ARG A 9 45.59 -21.65 17.02
CA ARG A 9 46.76 -22.49 17.30
C ARG A 9 47.01 -22.75 18.79
N ILE A 10 46.57 -21.85 19.67
CA ILE A 10 46.79 -21.95 21.12
C ILE A 10 45.54 -22.54 21.78
N GLU A 11 45.72 -23.56 22.61
CA GLU A 11 44.69 -24.16 23.50
C GLU A 11 43.38 -24.62 22.83
N ASP A 12 43.38 -24.85 21.50
CA ASP A 12 42.20 -25.27 20.72
C ASP A 12 40.98 -24.35 20.92
N THR A 13 41.20 -23.10 21.34
CA THR A 13 40.13 -22.22 21.85
C THR A 13 39.09 -21.94 20.77
N LEU A 14 39.54 -21.68 19.53
CA LEU A 14 38.63 -21.42 18.42
C LEU A 14 37.75 -22.65 18.10
N ARG A 15 38.33 -23.85 18.08
CA ARG A 15 37.57 -25.08 17.81
C ARG A 15 36.59 -25.39 18.94
N GLY A 16 37.01 -25.21 20.19
CA GLY A 16 36.16 -25.37 21.37
C GLY A 16 34.95 -24.43 21.35
N VAL A 17 35.17 -23.13 21.12
CA VAL A 17 34.10 -22.13 21.03
C VAL A 17 33.16 -22.42 19.85
N MET A 18 33.70 -22.79 18.69
CA MET A 18 32.88 -23.14 17.52
C MET A 18 32.03 -24.40 17.77
N LEU A 19 32.59 -25.42 18.42
CA LEU A 19 31.85 -26.65 18.75
C LEU A 19 30.74 -26.37 19.77
N GLU A 20 31.02 -25.64 20.84
CA GLU A 20 29.99 -25.26 21.83
C GLU A 20 28.89 -24.40 21.21
N THR A 21 29.27 -23.40 20.38
CA THR A 21 28.30 -22.57 19.65
C THR A 21 27.45 -23.41 18.68
N SER A 22 28.05 -24.38 17.99
CA SER A 22 27.34 -25.28 17.07
C SER A 22 26.38 -26.20 17.81
N LYS A 23 26.76 -26.75 18.97
CA LYS A 23 25.88 -27.57 19.80
C LYS A 23 24.67 -26.79 20.29
N THR A 24 24.86 -25.60 20.86
CA THR A 24 23.75 -24.77 21.36
C THR A 24 22.82 -24.37 20.21
N THR A 25 23.39 -23.95 19.08
CA THR A 25 22.61 -23.58 17.89
C THR A 25 21.83 -24.79 17.33
N SER A 26 22.45 -25.97 17.28
CA SER A 26 21.79 -27.20 16.82
C SER A 26 20.63 -27.61 17.73
N MET A 27 20.79 -27.48 19.04
CA MET A 27 19.71 -27.72 20.01
C MET A 27 18.52 -26.79 19.75
N VAL A 28 18.77 -25.49 19.57
CA VAL A 28 17.73 -24.51 19.23
C VAL A 28 17.03 -24.86 17.91
N PHE A 29 17.77 -25.22 16.87
CA PHE A 29 17.17 -25.61 15.58
C PHE A 29 16.31 -26.88 15.68
N ILE A 30 16.70 -27.88 16.45
CA ILE A 30 15.89 -29.08 16.65
C ILE A 30 14.55 -28.72 17.31
N ILE A 31 14.57 -27.85 18.32
CA ILE A 31 13.34 -27.40 18.98
C ILE A 31 12.46 -26.61 18.01
N LEU A 32 13.04 -25.74 17.18
CA LEU A 32 12.31 -25.00 16.15
C LEU A 32 11.64 -25.91 15.11
N ILE A 33 12.33 -26.96 14.66
CA ILE A 33 11.76 -27.94 13.72
C ILE A 33 10.56 -28.65 14.38
N GLY A 34 10.71 -29.10 15.64
CA GLY A 34 9.62 -29.73 16.38
C GLY A 34 8.41 -28.80 16.57
N ALA A 35 8.65 -27.55 16.93
CA ALA A 35 7.61 -26.53 17.10
C ALA A 35 6.89 -26.19 15.78
N ALA A 36 7.62 -26.11 14.67
CA ALA A 36 7.05 -25.89 13.35
C ALA A 36 6.18 -27.08 12.90
N MET A 37 6.62 -28.31 13.14
CA MET A 37 5.82 -29.53 12.89
C MET A 37 4.53 -29.53 13.72
N LEU A 38 4.62 -29.21 15.01
CA LEU A 38 3.46 -29.10 15.91
C LEU A 38 2.48 -28.02 15.43
N THR A 39 2.98 -26.85 15.05
CA THR A 39 2.15 -25.73 14.57
C THR A 39 1.42 -26.10 13.28
N SER A 40 2.13 -26.75 12.35
CA SER A 40 1.55 -27.24 11.10
C SER A 40 0.46 -28.28 11.36
N ALA A 41 0.72 -29.25 12.23
CA ALA A 41 -0.28 -30.25 12.63
C ALA A 41 -1.49 -29.59 13.31
N PHE A 42 -1.26 -28.71 14.29
CA PHE A 42 -2.32 -27.99 15.00
C PHE A 42 -3.22 -27.20 14.04
N ARG A 43 -2.64 -26.49 13.07
CA ARG A 43 -3.41 -25.81 12.01
C ARG A 43 -4.15 -26.80 11.11
N GLY A 44 -3.49 -27.90 10.72
CA GLY A 44 -4.09 -28.97 9.93
C GLY A 44 -5.32 -29.61 10.60
N PHE A 45 -5.33 -29.69 11.94
CA PHE A 45 -6.47 -30.15 12.73
C PHE A 45 -7.50 -29.05 13.07
N GLY A 46 -7.34 -27.84 12.53
CA GLY A 46 -8.29 -26.73 12.74
C GLY A 46 -8.08 -25.94 14.02
N GLY A 47 -6.93 -26.06 14.68
CA GLY A 47 -6.62 -25.31 15.89
C GLY A 47 -6.63 -23.78 15.70
N GLU A 48 -6.37 -23.30 14.48
CA GLU A 48 -6.51 -21.88 14.14
C GLU A 48 -7.95 -21.36 14.26
N GLU A 49 -8.92 -22.14 13.78
CA GLU A 49 -10.34 -21.76 13.89
C GLU A 49 -10.78 -21.77 15.36
N LEU A 50 -10.27 -22.72 16.17
CA LEU A 50 -10.55 -22.77 17.61
C LEU A 50 -10.07 -21.50 18.33
N VAL A 51 -8.83 -21.05 18.07
CA VAL A 51 -8.30 -19.83 18.68
C VAL A 51 -9.07 -18.60 18.20
N LYS A 52 -9.42 -18.55 16.92
CA LYS A 52 -10.22 -17.49 16.35
C LYS A 52 -11.62 -17.40 16.95
N GLU A 53 -12.30 -18.53 17.12
CA GLU A 53 -13.62 -18.61 17.75
C GLU A 53 -13.54 -18.20 19.23
N PHE A 54 -12.52 -18.67 19.94
CA PHE A 54 -12.28 -18.27 21.32
C PHE A 54 -12.06 -16.76 21.45
N LEU A 55 -11.14 -16.17 20.69
CA LEU A 55 -10.90 -14.71 20.72
C LEU A 55 -12.12 -13.92 20.23
N GLY A 56 -12.83 -14.41 19.22
CA GLY A 56 -14.06 -13.81 18.70
C GLY A 56 -15.22 -13.82 19.69
N SER A 57 -15.26 -14.78 20.61
CA SER A 57 -16.29 -14.88 21.66
C SER A 57 -16.11 -13.87 22.81
N ILE A 58 -14.94 -13.23 22.91
CA ILE A 58 -14.61 -12.34 24.01
C ILE A 58 -15.33 -10.99 23.83
N PRO A 59 -16.14 -10.55 24.81
CA PRO A 59 -16.74 -9.23 24.77
C PRO A 59 -15.67 -8.14 24.96
N GLY A 60 -15.75 -7.05 24.19
CA GLY A 60 -14.85 -5.89 24.31
C GLY A 60 -14.00 -5.59 23.06
N GLY A 61 -14.23 -6.30 21.95
CA GLY A 61 -13.62 -5.99 20.65
C GLY A 61 -12.11 -6.17 20.64
N PHE A 62 -11.44 -5.42 19.75
CA PHE A 62 -10.00 -5.48 19.56
C PHE A 62 -9.19 -5.39 20.86
N TRP A 63 -9.46 -4.40 21.73
CA TRP A 63 -8.65 -4.18 22.92
C TRP A 63 -8.72 -5.34 23.91
N ALA A 64 -9.88 -5.96 24.08
CA ALA A 64 -10.03 -7.14 24.93
C ALA A 64 -9.23 -8.33 24.36
N GLN A 65 -9.36 -8.59 23.05
CA GLN A 65 -8.59 -9.64 22.38
C GLN A 65 -7.08 -9.39 22.48
N PHE A 66 -6.66 -8.15 22.23
CA PHE A 66 -5.27 -7.73 22.31
C PHE A 66 -4.68 -7.93 23.71
N ILE A 67 -5.37 -7.48 24.76
CA ILE A 67 -4.91 -7.65 26.15
C ILE A 67 -4.80 -9.13 26.51
N VAL A 68 -5.78 -9.95 26.12
CA VAL A 68 -5.75 -11.41 26.38
C VAL A 68 -4.57 -12.06 25.66
N VAL A 69 -4.34 -11.74 24.39
CA VAL A 69 -3.19 -12.26 23.62
C VAL A 69 -1.88 -11.81 24.26
N MET A 70 -1.77 -10.56 24.68
CA MET A 70 -0.58 -10.02 25.36
C MET A 70 -0.33 -10.72 26.69
N ALA A 71 -1.37 -10.99 27.48
CA ALA A 71 -1.26 -11.75 28.73
C ALA A 71 -0.79 -13.20 28.48
N VAL A 72 -1.39 -13.89 27.51
CA VAL A 72 -1.00 -15.27 27.14
C VAL A 72 0.46 -15.31 26.69
N ILE A 73 0.89 -14.40 25.82
CA ILE A 73 2.29 -14.29 25.37
C ILE A 73 3.23 -14.00 26.55
N PHE A 74 2.82 -13.11 27.47
CA PHE A 74 3.61 -12.78 28.64
C PHE A 74 3.85 -13.99 29.55
N PHE A 75 2.82 -14.79 29.81
CA PHE A 75 2.96 -16.02 30.60
C PHE A 75 3.71 -17.14 29.86
N LEU A 76 3.49 -17.30 28.55
CA LEU A 76 4.24 -18.27 27.74
C LEU A 76 5.73 -17.94 27.71
N GLY A 77 6.10 -16.65 27.70
CA GLY A 77 7.48 -16.18 27.72
C GLY A 77 8.27 -16.56 28.97
N PHE A 78 7.62 -17.04 30.04
CA PHE A 78 8.33 -17.62 31.19
C PHE A 78 8.93 -18.98 30.88
N PHE A 79 8.35 -19.74 29.95
CA PHE A 79 8.75 -21.13 29.67
C PHE A 79 9.40 -21.29 28.30
N LEU A 80 8.95 -20.52 27.32
CA LEU A 80 9.35 -20.63 25.92
C LEU A 80 10.28 -19.48 25.53
N ASP A 81 11.22 -19.76 24.63
CA ASP A 81 12.09 -18.75 24.05
C ASP A 81 11.32 -17.85 23.06
N PHE A 82 11.81 -16.64 22.82
CA PHE A 82 11.16 -15.66 21.94
C PHE A 82 11.08 -16.19 20.51
N ILE A 83 12.06 -16.99 20.07
CA ILE A 83 12.07 -17.58 18.73
C ILE A 83 10.91 -18.56 18.60
N GLU A 84 10.65 -19.39 19.61
CA GLU A 84 9.56 -20.36 19.62
C GLU A 84 8.19 -19.65 19.59
N ILE A 85 8.00 -18.64 20.44
CA ILE A 85 6.77 -17.85 20.46
C ILE A 85 6.54 -17.15 19.11
N SER A 86 7.61 -16.61 18.52
CA SER A 86 7.55 -15.92 17.22
C SER A 86 7.17 -16.86 16.06
N VAL A 87 7.58 -18.12 16.11
CA VAL A 87 7.28 -19.10 15.07
C VAL A 87 5.91 -19.76 15.26
N VAL A 88 5.49 -19.99 16.51
CA VAL A 88 4.27 -20.73 16.84
C VAL A 88 3.08 -19.80 17.06
N VAL A 89 3.19 -18.87 18.01
CA VAL A 89 2.07 -18.09 18.54
C VAL A 89 1.77 -16.88 17.66
N VAL A 90 2.80 -16.12 17.27
CA VAL A 90 2.61 -14.87 16.51
C VAL A 90 1.83 -15.09 15.21
N PRO A 91 2.15 -16.07 14.34
CA PRO A 91 1.42 -16.22 13.10
C PRO A 91 0.04 -16.87 13.28
N LEU A 92 -0.30 -17.35 14.48
CA LEU A 92 -1.64 -17.80 14.85
C LEU A 92 -2.53 -16.63 15.29
N VAL A 93 -2.00 -15.71 16.10
CA VAL A 93 -2.78 -14.58 16.66
C VAL A 93 -2.77 -13.33 15.78
N ALA A 94 -1.69 -13.06 15.05
CA ALA A 94 -1.54 -11.84 14.26
C ALA A 94 -2.60 -11.70 13.14
N PRO A 95 -2.94 -12.75 12.36
CA PRO A 95 -3.99 -12.63 11.35
C PRO A 95 -5.36 -12.29 11.95
N ILE A 96 -5.64 -12.76 13.17
CA ILE A 96 -6.90 -12.51 13.86
C ILE A 96 -6.98 -11.04 14.28
N LEU A 97 -5.92 -10.51 14.90
CA LEU A 97 -5.87 -9.12 15.36
C LEU A 97 -5.76 -8.10 14.22
N LEU A 98 -5.05 -8.44 13.13
CA LEU A 98 -4.90 -7.57 11.95
C LEU A 98 -6.14 -7.56 11.05
N ALA A 99 -7.03 -8.53 11.20
CA ALA A 99 -8.28 -8.60 10.43
C ALA A 99 -9.40 -7.73 11.03
N ASP A 100 -9.24 -7.18 12.24
CA ASP A 100 -10.26 -6.36 12.88
C ASP A 100 -10.25 -4.92 12.30
N PRO A 101 -11.31 -4.51 11.57
CA PRO A 101 -11.38 -3.19 10.96
C PRO A 101 -11.60 -2.05 11.97
N SER A 102 -11.99 -2.35 13.21
CA SER A 102 -12.22 -1.32 14.25
C SER A 102 -10.92 -0.69 14.74
N ALA A 103 -9.83 -1.45 14.75
CA ALA A 103 -8.54 -0.98 15.22
C ALA A 103 -7.55 -0.67 14.09
N ASN A 104 -7.68 -1.36 12.93
CA ASN A 104 -6.89 -1.11 11.71
C ASN A 104 -5.39 -0.91 12.00
N ILE A 105 -4.85 -1.77 12.87
CA ILE A 105 -3.48 -1.63 13.36
C ILE A 105 -2.46 -2.05 12.30
N THR A 106 -1.26 -1.50 12.39
CA THR A 106 -0.15 -1.96 11.54
C THR A 106 0.49 -3.23 12.12
N ALA A 107 1.00 -4.09 11.24
CA ALA A 107 1.79 -5.26 11.66
C ALA A 107 3.07 -4.86 12.41
N VAL A 108 3.62 -3.67 12.10
CA VAL A 108 4.80 -3.13 12.77
C VAL A 108 4.47 -2.77 14.22
N TRP A 109 3.36 -2.06 14.46
CA TRP A 109 2.90 -1.75 15.80
C TRP A 109 2.66 -3.02 16.62
N LEU A 110 1.96 -4.01 16.06
CA LEU A 110 1.72 -5.28 16.75
C LEU A 110 3.04 -6.00 17.10
N GLY A 111 3.99 -6.03 16.16
CA GLY A 111 5.30 -6.63 16.38
C GLY A 111 6.11 -5.95 17.48
N VAL A 112 6.08 -4.61 17.55
CA VAL A 112 6.74 -3.85 18.62
C VAL A 112 6.07 -4.11 19.97
N MET A 113 4.74 -4.14 20.03
CA MET A 113 4.02 -4.45 21.26
C MET A 113 4.38 -5.85 21.77
N ILE A 114 4.33 -6.87 20.90
CA ILE A 114 4.72 -8.24 21.25
C ILE A 114 6.19 -8.30 21.68
N GLY A 115 7.09 -7.62 20.98
CA GLY A 115 8.51 -7.57 21.32
C GLY A 115 8.80 -6.95 22.68
N MET A 116 8.18 -5.80 22.98
CA MET A 116 8.30 -5.16 24.30
C MET A 116 7.73 -6.02 25.43
N ASN A 117 6.62 -6.71 25.16
CA ASN A 117 6.00 -7.64 26.11
C ASN A 117 6.87 -8.86 26.40
N LEU A 118 7.46 -9.47 25.36
CA LEU A 118 8.41 -10.59 25.51
C LEU A 118 9.65 -10.18 26.30
N GLN A 119 10.21 -8.99 26.04
CA GLN A 119 11.31 -8.47 26.84
C GLN A 119 10.94 -8.31 28.32
N THR A 120 9.71 -7.85 28.60
CA THR A 120 9.19 -7.74 29.97
C THR A 120 9.10 -9.11 30.64
N SER A 121 8.59 -10.10 29.90
CA SER A 121 8.47 -11.49 30.39
C SER A 121 9.83 -12.08 30.78
N PHE A 122 10.88 -11.84 29.97
CA PHE A 122 12.24 -12.32 30.24
C PHE A 122 12.91 -11.69 31.47
N LEU A 123 12.38 -10.57 31.96
CA LEU A 123 12.83 -9.91 33.18
C LEU A 123 12.00 -10.30 34.41
N THR A 124 10.88 -11.01 34.24
CA THR A 124 9.93 -11.29 35.33
C THR A 124 10.20 -12.67 35.96
N PRO A 125 10.35 -12.77 37.30
CA PRO A 125 10.39 -14.07 37.99
C PRO A 125 9.10 -14.88 37.75
N PRO A 126 9.13 -16.23 37.73
CA PRO A 126 10.15 -17.11 38.31
C PRO A 126 11.26 -17.56 37.35
N PHE A 127 11.10 -17.35 36.03
CA PHE A 127 11.97 -17.95 35.01
C PHE A 127 12.85 -16.96 34.22
N GLY A 128 12.81 -15.66 34.54
CA GLY A 128 13.53 -14.62 33.79
C GLY A 128 15.00 -14.94 33.50
N PHE A 129 15.28 -15.39 32.26
CA PHE A 129 16.60 -15.90 31.85
C PHE A 129 17.72 -14.91 32.14
N ALA A 130 17.46 -13.62 31.90
CA ALA A 130 18.40 -12.54 32.20
C ALA A 130 18.77 -12.48 33.69
N LEU A 131 17.82 -12.74 34.60
CA LEU A 131 18.07 -12.77 36.04
C LEU A 131 18.91 -13.97 36.46
N PHE A 132 18.71 -15.13 35.83
CA PHE A 132 19.53 -16.31 36.09
C PHE A 132 20.95 -16.17 35.55
N TYR A 133 21.11 -15.55 34.38
CA TYR A 133 22.45 -15.21 33.87
C TYR A 133 23.16 -14.25 34.82
N LEU A 134 22.47 -13.20 35.28
CA LEU A 134 23.03 -12.29 36.27
C LEU A 134 23.38 -13.02 37.57
N ARG A 135 22.52 -13.93 38.05
CA ARG A 135 22.80 -14.75 39.24
C ARG A 135 24.02 -15.65 39.06
N GLY A 136 24.24 -16.18 37.85
CA GLY A 136 25.37 -17.05 37.52
C GLY A 136 26.74 -16.35 37.58
N VAL A 137 26.77 -15.03 37.34
CA VAL A 137 27.99 -14.20 37.45
C VAL A 137 28.07 -13.37 38.73
N SER A 138 26.98 -13.32 39.52
CA SER A 138 26.91 -12.50 40.73
C SER A 138 27.66 -13.15 41.90
N PRO A 139 28.40 -12.35 42.70
CA PRO A 139 29.02 -12.79 43.93
C PRO A 139 28.00 -13.43 44.89
N PRO A 140 28.41 -14.41 45.73
CA PRO A 140 27.51 -15.12 46.64
C PRO A 140 26.81 -14.20 47.67
N GLU A 141 27.35 -13.00 47.92
CA GLU A 141 26.77 -11.99 48.79
C GLU A 141 25.45 -11.41 48.24
N VAL A 142 25.28 -11.43 46.90
CA VAL A 142 24.07 -10.93 46.24
C VAL A 142 23.00 -12.01 46.24
N LYS A 143 21.98 -11.84 47.08
CA LYS A 143 20.86 -12.78 47.17
C LYS A 143 19.92 -12.62 45.97
N THR A 144 19.32 -13.72 45.51
CA THR A 144 18.35 -13.71 44.41
C THR A 144 17.20 -12.71 44.63
N ILE A 145 16.75 -12.56 45.89
CA ILE A 145 15.70 -11.60 46.24
C ILE A 145 16.12 -10.14 46.01
N GLN A 146 17.41 -9.81 46.16
CA GLN A 146 17.94 -8.48 45.88
C GLN A 146 17.94 -8.21 44.37
N ILE A 147 18.27 -9.23 43.56
CA ILE A 147 18.17 -9.17 42.10
C ILE A 147 16.72 -8.93 41.67
N TYR A 148 15.77 -9.68 42.26
CA TYR A 148 14.34 -9.55 41.94
C TYR A 148 13.78 -8.18 42.33
N ARG A 149 14.19 -7.65 43.49
CA ARG A 149 13.80 -6.29 43.91
C ARG A 149 14.39 -5.22 43.01
N GLY A 150 15.62 -5.42 42.51
CA GLY A 150 16.26 -4.51 41.57
C GLY A 150 15.56 -4.48 40.20
N VAL A 151 15.23 -5.63 39.64
CA VAL A 151 14.58 -5.70 38.32
C VAL A 151 13.15 -5.17 38.33
N ALA A 152 12.44 -5.22 39.45
CA ALA A 152 11.07 -4.71 39.54
C ALA A 152 10.94 -3.26 39.05
N ALA A 153 11.93 -2.39 39.30
CA ALA A 153 11.93 -1.02 38.77
C ALA A 153 11.99 -0.99 37.23
N PHE A 154 12.80 -1.87 36.62
CA PHE A 154 12.91 -2.00 35.17
C PHE A 154 11.64 -2.57 34.54
N ILE A 155 10.99 -3.55 35.19
CA ILE A 155 9.70 -4.09 34.75
C ILE A 155 8.64 -2.98 34.72
N ILE A 156 8.57 -2.15 35.78
CA ILE A 156 7.63 -1.02 35.83
C ILE A 156 7.90 -0.04 34.68
N LEU A 157 9.17 0.33 34.44
CA LEU A 157 9.53 1.20 33.32
C LEU A 157 9.16 0.59 31.96
N GLN A 158 9.35 -0.73 31.80
CA GLN A 158 9.00 -1.44 30.58
C GLN A 158 7.48 -1.47 30.36
N LEU A 159 6.69 -1.68 31.42
CA LEU A 159 5.22 -1.62 31.36
C LEU A 159 4.73 -0.20 31.03
N ILE A 160 5.36 0.83 31.58
CA ILE A 160 5.08 2.23 31.21
C ILE A 160 5.39 2.46 29.73
N GLY A 161 6.55 2.00 29.25
CA GLY A 161 6.91 2.08 27.84
C GLY A 161 5.91 1.36 26.94
N LEU A 162 5.46 0.17 27.34
CA LEU A 162 4.44 -0.60 26.64
C LEU A 162 3.11 0.15 26.59
N ALA A 163 2.69 0.79 27.69
CA ALA A 163 1.49 1.61 27.72
C ALA A 163 1.61 2.82 26.78
N ILE A 164 2.74 3.52 26.80
CA ILE A 164 2.99 4.68 25.91
C ILE A 164 2.94 4.27 24.44
N ALA A 165 3.65 3.20 24.05
CA ALA A 165 3.63 2.68 22.68
C ALA A 165 2.24 2.18 22.27
N GLY A 166 1.49 1.65 23.24
CA GLY A 166 0.11 1.17 23.06
C GLY A 166 -0.87 2.31 22.75
N TYR A 167 -0.85 3.38 23.54
CA TYR A 167 -1.76 4.52 23.38
C TYR A 167 -1.31 5.53 22.31
N PHE A 168 -0.03 5.54 21.93
CA PHE A 168 0.50 6.45 20.93
C PHE A 168 1.14 5.70 19.75
N PRO A 169 0.32 5.09 18.85
CA PRO A 169 0.80 4.39 17.66
C PRO A 169 1.76 5.20 16.77
N PRO A 170 1.63 6.54 16.64
CA PRO A 170 2.56 7.31 15.82
C PRO A 170 4.02 7.16 16.23
N LEU A 171 4.32 6.93 17.51
CA LEU A 171 5.68 6.68 18.00
C LEU A 171 6.33 5.48 17.31
N VAL A 172 5.54 4.45 17.04
CA VAL A 172 6.01 3.20 16.44
C VAL A 172 5.98 3.28 14.91
N ASN A 173 4.92 3.85 14.33
CA ASN A 173 4.69 3.82 12.90
C ASN A 173 5.41 4.93 12.12
N TYR A 174 5.75 6.06 12.76
CA TYR A 174 6.31 7.23 12.07
C TYR A 174 7.67 6.97 11.43
N LEU A 175 8.64 6.46 12.18
CA LEU A 175 9.98 6.25 11.66
C LEU A 175 10.02 5.23 10.50
N PRO A 176 9.33 4.08 10.58
CA PRO A 176 9.19 3.17 9.45
C PRO A 176 8.53 3.81 8.23
N ASN A 177 7.42 4.54 8.41
CA ASN A 177 6.74 5.23 7.32
C ASN A 177 7.64 6.28 6.66
N ARG A 178 8.32 7.11 7.46
CA ARG A 178 9.27 8.11 6.98
C ARG A 178 10.38 7.47 6.16
N THR A 179 11.05 6.48 6.73
CA THR A 179 12.16 5.78 6.07
C THR A 179 11.71 5.16 4.73
N TYR A 180 10.50 4.60 4.69
CA TYR A 180 9.94 4.01 3.47
C TYR A 180 9.56 5.05 2.42
N LEU A 181 8.80 6.08 2.82
CA LEU A 181 8.24 7.09 1.91
C LEU A 181 9.27 8.13 1.43
N THR A 182 10.38 8.30 2.14
CA THR A 182 11.51 9.15 1.69
C THR A 182 12.62 8.35 1.00
N SER A 183 12.47 7.02 0.83
CA SER A 183 13.48 6.19 0.17
C SER A 183 13.45 6.34 -1.36
N GLU A 184 14.53 5.92 -2.03
CA GLU A 184 14.56 5.86 -3.51
C GLU A 184 13.57 4.83 -4.10
N ASN A 185 13.11 3.89 -3.28
CA ASN A 185 12.12 2.88 -3.65
C ASN A 185 10.70 3.27 -3.20
N ALA A 186 10.47 4.54 -2.84
CA ALA A 186 9.18 5.02 -2.41
C ALA A 186 8.11 4.81 -3.51
N PRO A 187 6.88 4.44 -3.12
CA PRO A 187 5.78 4.30 -4.06
C PRO A 187 5.44 5.66 -4.69
N PRO A 188 4.97 5.69 -5.95
CA PRO A 188 4.59 6.94 -6.58
C PRO A 188 3.35 7.54 -5.88
N PRO A 189 3.24 8.89 -5.82
CA PRO A 189 2.13 9.60 -5.19
C PRO A 189 0.75 9.22 -5.72
N ILE A 190 0.61 8.69 -6.94
CA ILE A 190 -0.65 8.20 -7.50
C ILE A 190 -1.26 6.99 -6.74
N ASN A 191 -0.48 6.36 -5.85
CA ASN A 191 -0.92 5.19 -5.08
C ASN A 191 -2.23 5.49 -4.30
N PRO A 192 -3.30 4.69 -4.47
CA PRO A 192 -4.57 4.88 -3.78
C PRO A 192 -4.45 4.97 -2.25
N LYS A 193 -3.49 4.26 -1.65
CA LYS A 193 -3.29 4.22 -0.18
C LYS A 193 -2.74 5.53 0.41
N LEU A 194 -2.19 6.42 -0.42
CA LEU A 194 -1.62 7.69 0.00
C LEU A 194 -2.57 8.87 -0.21
N GLN A 195 -3.65 8.68 -0.98
CA GLN A 195 -4.45 9.80 -1.48
C GLN A 195 -5.11 10.61 -0.40
N GLN A 196 -5.64 9.96 0.64
CA GLN A 196 -6.27 10.66 1.75
C GLN A 196 -5.28 11.62 2.43
N CYS A 197 -4.09 11.13 2.80
CA CYS A 197 -3.06 11.97 3.40
C CYS A 197 -2.51 13.04 2.45
N ILE A 198 -2.41 12.75 1.14
CA ILE A 198 -2.03 13.77 0.15
C ILE A 198 -3.10 14.86 0.08
N GLU A 199 -4.37 14.48 0.07
CA GLU A 199 -5.53 15.40 0.05
C GLU A 199 -5.55 16.29 1.30
N GLU A 200 -5.30 15.73 2.48
CA GLU A 200 -5.17 16.47 3.75
C GLU A 200 -4.08 17.55 3.74
N ILE A 201 -3.02 17.38 2.92
CA ILE A 201 -1.95 18.37 2.76
C ILE A 201 -2.29 19.37 1.66
N THR A 202 -2.80 18.89 0.52
CA THR A 202 -3.06 19.72 -0.66
C THR A 202 -4.27 20.64 -0.50
N PHE A 203 -5.32 20.25 0.22
CA PHE A 203 -6.52 21.08 0.35
C PHE A 203 -6.26 22.37 1.14
N PRO A 204 -5.60 22.35 2.31
CA PRO A 204 -5.18 23.59 2.97
C PRO A 204 -4.25 24.43 2.11
N PHE A 205 -3.33 23.80 1.36
CA PHE A 205 -2.44 24.51 0.45
C PHE A 205 -3.23 25.31 -0.60
N TYR A 206 -4.31 24.75 -1.15
CA TYR A 206 -5.17 25.46 -2.10
C TYR A 206 -5.88 26.66 -1.48
N GLU A 207 -6.33 26.56 -0.22
CA GLU A 207 -6.98 27.68 0.48
C GLU A 207 -6.02 28.86 0.69
N GLU A 208 -4.75 28.57 1.00
CA GLU A 208 -3.72 29.59 1.23
C GLU A 208 -3.19 30.20 -0.08
N HIS A 209 -3.01 29.37 -1.13
CA HIS A 209 -2.33 29.76 -2.37
C HIS A 209 -3.27 29.96 -3.58
N GLU A 210 -4.59 30.03 -3.36
CA GLU A 210 -5.58 30.18 -4.44
C GLU A 210 -5.26 31.36 -5.37
N ASN A 211 -4.95 32.53 -4.81
CA ASN A 211 -4.65 33.74 -5.57
C ASN A 211 -3.37 33.62 -6.40
N GLU A 212 -2.35 32.94 -5.89
CA GLU A 212 -1.08 32.73 -6.59
C GLU A 212 -1.28 31.79 -7.78
N ILE A 213 -2.00 30.68 -7.58
CA ILE A 213 -2.34 29.73 -8.65
C ILE A 213 -3.17 30.41 -9.74
N ARG A 214 -4.19 31.20 -9.36
CA ARG A 214 -5.01 31.97 -10.32
C ARG A 214 -4.16 32.97 -11.12
N SER A 215 -3.26 33.69 -10.44
CA SER A 215 -2.33 34.61 -11.10
C SER A 215 -1.41 33.88 -12.08
N GLY A 216 -0.94 32.68 -11.73
CA GLY A 216 -0.16 31.82 -12.63
C GLY A 216 -0.93 31.41 -13.88
N VAL A 217 -2.22 31.07 -13.75
CA VAL A 217 -3.12 30.79 -14.88
C VAL A 217 -3.26 32.03 -15.78
N ASP A 218 -3.44 33.20 -15.18
CA ASP A 218 -3.58 34.45 -15.93
C ASP A 218 -2.30 34.79 -16.71
N LEU A 219 -1.12 34.64 -16.08
CA LEU A 219 0.17 34.87 -16.73
C LEU A 219 0.40 33.95 -17.94
N ILE A 220 0.16 32.65 -17.79
CA ILE A 220 0.34 31.70 -18.91
C ILE A 220 -0.71 31.92 -20.03
N SER A 221 -1.90 32.41 -19.69
CA SER A 221 -2.94 32.71 -20.67
C SER A 221 -2.60 33.90 -21.58
N GLN A 222 -1.73 34.80 -21.13
CA GLN A 222 -1.27 35.97 -21.89
C GLN A 222 -0.14 35.65 -22.87
N VAL A 223 0.49 34.47 -22.76
CA VAL A 223 1.56 34.05 -23.66
C VAL A 223 0.97 33.74 -25.04
N ASN A 224 1.58 34.27 -26.10
CA ASN A 224 1.18 33.95 -27.46
C ASN A 224 1.42 32.46 -27.74
N VAL A 225 0.36 31.73 -28.08
CA VAL A 225 0.40 30.29 -28.38
C VAL A 225 -0.23 29.96 -29.73
N ASP A 226 -0.47 30.95 -30.59
CA ASP A 226 -1.17 30.76 -31.86
C ASP A 226 -0.38 29.95 -32.89
N TYR A 227 0.94 29.90 -32.74
CA TYR A 227 1.83 29.06 -33.56
C TYR A 227 1.83 27.58 -33.14
N LEU A 228 1.25 27.23 -31.99
CA LEU A 228 1.19 25.83 -31.55
C LEU A 228 0.16 25.05 -32.38
N PRO A 229 0.41 23.75 -32.65
CA PRO A 229 -0.60 22.86 -33.19
C PRO A 229 -1.87 22.83 -32.31
N ASP A 230 -3.04 22.75 -32.94
CA ASP A 230 -4.36 22.74 -32.26
C ASP A 230 -4.44 21.75 -31.10
N LYS A 231 -3.78 20.59 -31.23
CA LYS A 231 -3.69 19.60 -30.17
C LYS A 231 -3.12 20.20 -28.88
N TYR A 232 -1.94 20.83 -28.95
CA TYR A 232 -1.27 21.37 -27.76
C TYR A 232 -1.93 22.65 -27.27
N LYS A 233 -2.40 23.51 -28.19
CA LYS A 233 -3.15 24.72 -27.86
C LYS A 233 -4.43 24.39 -27.07
N ASN A 234 -5.24 23.46 -27.58
CA ASN A 234 -6.48 23.05 -26.90
C ASN A 234 -6.19 22.34 -25.57
N SER A 235 -5.14 21.52 -25.49
CA SER A 235 -4.75 20.85 -24.24
C SER A 235 -4.25 21.83 -23.17
N LEU A 236 -3.52 22.88 -23.55
CA LEU A 236 -3.09 23.93 -22.63
C LEU A 236 -4.29 24.76 -22.11
N LEU A 237 -5.20 25.14 -23.01
CA LEU A 237 -6.43 25.85 -22.63
C LEU A 237 -7.33 24.99 -21.73
N SER A 238 -7.43 23.68 -22.00
CA SER A 238 -8.16 22.77 -21.11
C SER A 238 -7.48 22.63 -19.76
N SER A 239 -6.15 22.56 -19.72
CA SER A 239 -5.37 22.50 -18.48
C SER A 239 -5.67 23.70 -17.58
N GLN A 240 -5.61 24.92 -18.13
CA GLN A 240 -5.94 26.16 -17.40
C GLN A 240 -7.36 26.13 -16.81
N LYS A 241 -8.36 25.69 -17.59
CA LYS A 241 -9.74 25.57 -17.11
C LYS A 241 -9.88 24.55 -15.97
N LEU A 242 -9.22 23.40 -16.09
CA LEU A 242 -9.27 22.34 -15.07
C LEU A 242 -8.54 22.76 -13.79
N VAL A 243 -7.44 23.51 -13.89
CA VAL A 243 -6.75 24.11 -12.74
C VAL A 243 -7.72 24.99 -11.96
N LEU A 244 -8.40 25.93 -12.63
CA LEU A 244 -9.37 26.81 -11.99
C LEU A 244 -10.58 26.06 -11.41
N ALA A 245 -11.02 24.99 -12.06
CA ALA A 245 -12.12 24.14 -11.56
C ALA A 245 -11.74 23.36 -10.28
N THR A 246 -10.45 23.20 -9.98
CA THR A 246 -9.96 22.44 -8.81
C THR A 246 -10.53 23.02 -7.51
N PHE A 247 -10.56 24.34 -7.37
CA PHE A 247 -11.05 25.01 -6.15
C PHE A 247 -12.52 24.70 -5.85
N ASP A 248 -13.36 24.70 -6.89
CA ASP A 248 -14.78 24.38 -6.74
C ASP A 248 -14.99 22.89 -6.40
N LEU A 249 -14.16 22.00 -6.96
CA LEU A 249 -14.19 20.57 -6.65
C LEU A 249 -13.76 20.28 -5.21
N VAL A 250 -12.77 21.01 -4.69
CA VAL A 250 -12.33 20.87 -3.30
C VAL A 250 -13.44 21.31 -2.34
N LYS A 251 -14.12 22.44 -2.64
CA LYS A 251 -15.31 22.88 -1.88
C LYS A 251 -16.44 21.85 -1.94
N GLU A 252 -16.69 21.25 -3.12
CA GLU A 252 -17.67 20.17 -3.30
C GLU A 252 -17.32 18.96 -2.40
N ILE A 253 -16.04 18.58 -2.31
CA ILE A 253 -15.57 17.48 -1.45
C ILE A 253 -15.77 17.81 0.03
N GLN A 254 -15.30 18.97 0.49
CA GLN A 254 -15.43 19.38 1.90
C GLN A 254 -16.90 19.40 2.35
N GLN A 255 -17.82 19.83 1.48
CA GLN A 255 -19.26 19.80 1.75
C GLN A 255 -19.79 18.37 1.88
N LYS A 256 -19.40 17.46 0.96
CA LYS A 256 -19.84 16.06 0.98
C LYS A 256 -19.26 15.29 2.17
N ASP A 257 -18.00 15.55 2.52
CA ASP A 257 -17.35 14.95 3.68
C ASP A 257 -18.02 15.44 4.98
N SER A 258 -18.29 16.74 5.11
CA SER A 258 -19.04 17.28 6.27
C SER A 258 -20.46 16.70 6.39
N GLN A 259 -21.14 16.45 5.26
CA GLN A 259 -22.46 15.79 5.26
C GLN A 259 -22.35 14.34 5.75
N LEU A 260 -21.34 13.60 5.29
CA LEU A 260 -21.10 12.22 5.68
C LEU A 260 -20.72 12.11 7.17
N GLU A 261 -19.80 12.94 7.66
CA GLU A 261 -19.36 12.96 9.06
C GLU A 261 -20.52 13.27 10.03
N LYS A 262 -21.36 14.24 9.69
CA LYS A 262 -22.57 14.55 10.47
C LYS A 262 -23.52 13.34 10.53
N PHE A 263 -23.69 12.65 9.41
CA PHE A 263 -24.53 11.46 9.35
C PHE A 263 -23.94 10.30 10.18
N ILE A 264 -22.62 10.10 10.14
CA ILE A 264 -21.92 9.05 10.88
C ILE A 264 -22.23 9.12 12.39
N SER A 265 -22.24 10.33 12.98
CA SER A 265 -22.48 10.51 14.43
C SER A 265 -23.81 9.93 14.94
N GLY A 266 -24.85 9.88 14.10
CA GLY A 266 -26.14 9.26 14.43
C GLY A 266 -26.27 7.81 13.98
N TYR A 267 -25.46 7.38 13.01
CA TYR A 267 -25.53 6.07 12.38
C TYR A 267 -24.63 5.01 13.04
N GLU A 268 -23.52 5.43 13.66
CA GLU A 268 -22.47 4.57 14.20
C GLU A 268 -23.01 3.52 15.20
N ASN A 269 -23.79 3.97 16.19
CA ASN A 269 -24.36 3.07 17.20
C ASN A 269 -25.30 2.02 16.58
N LEU A 270 -26.18 2.45 15.67
CA LEU A 270 -27.09 1.57 14.94
C LEU A 270 -26.30 0.56 14.10
N HIS A 271 -25.24 1.02 13.42
CA HIS A 271 -24.35 0.16 12.65
C HIS A 271 -23.70 -0.92 13.52
N HIS A 272 -23.03 -0.55 14.61
CA HIS A 272 -22.37 -1.53 15.47
C HIS A 272 -23.35 -2.54 16.08
N GLN A 273 -24.53 -2.08 16.50
CA GLN A 273 -25.57 -2.95 17.03
C GLN A 273 -26.02 -3.99 15.99
N VAL A 274 -26.41 -3.54 14.78
CA VAL A 274 -26.88 -4.44 13.73
C VAL A 274 -25.76 -5.34 13.21
N ARG A 275 -24.53 -4.83 13.08
CA ARG A 275 -23.38 -5.65 12.67
C ARG A 275 -23.07 -6.76 13.66
N LYS A 276 -23.18 -6.51 14.96
CA LYS A 276 -23.03 -7.54 15.98
C LYS A 276 -24.06 -8.65 15.80
N ILE A 277 -25.34 -8.29 15.65
CA ILE A 277 -26.43 -9.25 15.39
C ILE A 277 -26.16 -10.05 14.09
N GLN A 278 -25.71 -9.39 13.02
CA GLN A 278 -25.38 -10.05 11.75
C GLN A 278 -24.17 -10.98 11.84
N VAL A 279 -23.20 -10.70 12.72
CA VAL A 279 -22.07 -11.60 12.99
C VAL A 279 -22.57 -12.83 13.73
N ASP A 280 -23.41 -12.66 14.75
CA ASP A 280 -23.99 -13.77 15.52
C ASP A 280 -24.86 -14.67 14.64
N ILE A 281 -25.71 -14.09 13.78
CA ILE A 281 -26.49 -14.82 12.77
C ILE A 281 -25.56 -15.62 11.84
N ARG A 282 -24.47 -15.02 11.34
CA ARG A 282 -23.52 -15.71 10.46
C ARG A 282 -22.82 -16.89 11.17
N ASN A 283 -22.56 -16.78 12.46
CA ASN A 283 -21.99 -17.88 13.24
C ASN A 283 -23.01 -19.03 13.39
N ILE A 284 -24.26 -18.71 13.72
CA ILE A 284 -25.36 -19.69 13.77
C ILE A 284 -25.53 -20.38 12.41
N GLU A 285 -25.49 -19.63 11.29
CA GLU A 285 -25.60 -20.20 9.94
C GLU A 285 -24.46 -21.18 9.61
N LYS A 286 -23.23 -20.88 10.06
CA LYS A 286 -22.10 -21.81 9.92
C LYS A 286 -22.34 -23.09 10.71
N ASP A 287 -22.86 -23.00 11.93
CA ASP A 287 -23.13 -24.17 12.77
C ASP A 287 -24.28 -25.01 12.23
N ILE A 288 -25.36 -24.37 11.76
CA ILE A 288 -26.42 -25.03 11.00
C ILE A 288 -25.84 -25.77 9.79
N THR A 289 -24.93 -25.14 9.04
CA THR A 289 -24.30 -25.75 7.87
C THR A 289 -23.45 -26.96 8.26
N LYS A 290 -22.65 -26.87 9.33
CA LYS A 290 -21.86 -28.00 9.86
C LYS A 290 -22.78 -29.15 10.30
N LEU A 291 -23.88 -28.86 10.98
CA LEU A 291 -24.86 -29.86 11.41
C LEU A 291 -25.57 -30.53 10.24
N LYS A 292 -26.00 -29.75 9.22
CA LYS A 292 -26.60 -30.27 7.98
C LYS A 292 -25.62 -31.19 7.24
N GLN A 293 -24.35 -30.80 7.12
CA GLN A 293 -23.31 -31.65 6.53
C GLN A 293 -23.08 -32.94 7.32
N ARG A 294 -23.04 -32.85 8.67
CA ARG A 294 -22.91 -34.03 9.54
C ARG A 294 -24.09 -34.98 9.39
N LYS A 295 -25.32 -34.47 9.38
CA LYS A 295 -26.54 -35.24 9.14
C LYS A 295 -26.47 -35.98 7.80
N MET A 296 -26.14 -35.27 6.72
CA MET A 296 -26.02 -35.84 5.38
C MET A 296 -24.96 -36.96 5.31
N ARG A 297 -23.81 -36.78 5.96
CA ARG A 297 -22.75 -37.81 6.01
C ARG A 297 -23.20 -39.06 6.78
N LEU A 298 -23.92 -38.89 7.88
CA LEU A 298 -24.48 -39.99 8.63
C LEU A 298 -25.50 -40.74 7.77
N GLU A 299 -26.50 -40.06 7.21
CA GLU A 299 -27.53 -40.65 6.36
C GLU A 299 -26.94 -41.47 5.18
N ARG A 300 -25.84 -41.01 4.59
CA ARG A 300 -25.17 -41.72 3.48
C ARG A 300 -24.42 -42.99 3.89
N ASN A 301 -23.92 -43.09 5.13
CA ASN A 301 -23.03 -44.17 5.57
C ASN A 301 -23.74 -45.45 6.08
N GLY A 302 -25.07 -45.49 6.07
CA GLY A 302 -25.92 -46.70 5.94
C GLY A 302 -25.83 -47.87 6.94
N ILE A 303 -24.76 -48.07 7.71
CA ILE A 303 -24.47 -49.39 8.33
C ILE A 303 -24.62 -49.42 9.86
N GLN A 304 -24.66 -48.29 10.58
CA GLN A 304 -24.86 -48.31 12.05
C GLN A 304 -25.24 -46.92 12.62
N ASN A 305 -26.30 -46.31 12.11
CA ASN A 305 -26.74 -45.02 12.66
C ASN A 305 -27.87 -45.21 13.65
N ASP A 306 -27.65 -44.75 14.88
CA ASP A 306 -28.70 -44.61 15.89
C ASP A 306 -29.69 -43.52 15.43
N PRO A 307 -30.97 -43.85 15.13
CA PRO A 307 -31.99 -42.88 14.71
C PRO A 307 -32.13 -41.71 15.69
N LEU A 308 -31.80 -41.95 16.97
CA LEU A 308 -31.79 -40.92 18.01
C LEU A 308 -30.77 -39.81 17.71
N VAL A 309 -29.61 -40.13 17.13
CA VAL A 309 -28.56 -39.14 16.80
C VAL A 309 -29.00 -38.24 15.65
N ILE A 310 -29.63 -38.80 14.62
CA ILE A 310 -30.15 -38.02 13.48
C ILE A 310 -31.30 -37.10 13.94
N ASN A 311 -32.18 -37.58 14.81
CA ASN A 311 -33.24 -36.78 15.39
C ASN A 311 -32.69 -35.63 16.25
N ARG A 312 -31.72 -35.89 17.13
CA ARG A 312 -31.06 -34.82 17.93
C ARG A 312 -30.38 -33.76 17.07
N ILE A 313 -29.71 -34.15 15.98
CA ILE A 313 -29.10 -33.20 15.04
C ILE A 313 -30.19 -32.36 14.37
N SER A 314 -31.31 -32.97 13.99
CA SER A 314 -32.43 -32.26 13.36
C SER A 314 -33.08 -31.26 14.32
N GLU A 315 -33.29 -31.67 15.57
CA GLU A 315 -33.79 -30.80 16.64
C GLU A 315 -32.83 -29.64 16.92
N SER A 316 -31.51 -29.90 16.96
CA SER A 316 -30.50 -28.84 17.11
C SER A 316 -30.52 -27.84 15.96
N ILE A 317 -30.69 -28.31 14.72
CA ILE A 317 -30.84 -27.44 13.55
C ILE A 317 -32.07 -26.56 13.70
N GLU A 318 -33.21 -27.12 14.12
CA GLU A 318 -34.45 -26.38 14.32
C GLU A 318 -34.29 -25.31 15.41
N THR A 319 -33.66 -25.64 16.55
CA THR A 319 -33.35 -24.67 17.61
C THR A 319 -32.48 -23.53 17.09
N PHE A 320 -31.44 -23.82 16.31
CA PHE A 320 -30.59 -22.78 15.72
C PHE A 320 -31.33 -21.91 14.69
N GLU A 321 -32.20 -22.50 13.87
CA GLU A 321 -33.03 -21.75 12.92
C GLU A 321 -34.04 -20.84 13.67
N GLN A 322 -34.59 -21.29 14.80
CA GLN A 322 -35.44 -20.47 15.67
C GLN A 322 -34.67 -19.30 16.30
N MET A 323 -33.49 -19.56 16.88
CA MET A 323 -32.63 -18.51 17.44
C MET A 323 -32.23 -17.48 16.39
N LYS A 324 -31.93 -17.93 15.16
CA LYS A 324 -31.65 -17.04 14.03
C LYS A 324 -32.86 -16.16 13.71
N ALA A 325 -34.06 -16.73 13.63
CA ALA A 325 -35.28 -15.98 13.35
C ALA A 325 -35.59 -14.94 14.43
N GLU A 326 -35.40 -15.30 15.71
CA GLU A 326 -35.54 -14.38 16.83
C GLU A 326 -34.54 -13.22 16.72
N MET A 327 -33.25 -13.50 16.50
CA MET A 327 -32.23 -12.46 16.30
C MET A 327 -32.53 -11.56 15.11
N GLN A 328 -33.00 -12.11 13.99
CA GLN A 328 -33.41 -11.32 12.83
C GLN A 328 -34.55 -10.35 13.17
N SER A 329 -35.48 -10.75 14.04
CA SER A 329 -36.57 -9.87 14.47
C SER A 329 -36.13 -8.71 15.37
N THR A 330 -34.95 -8.80 15.98
CA THR A 330 -34.38 -7.73 16.82
C THR A 330 -33.70 -6.60 16.03
N ILE A 331 -33.50 -6.78 14.72
CA ILE A 331 -32.91 -5.76 13.85
C ILE A 331 -33.91 -4.58 13.73
N PRO A 332 -33.50 -3.34 14.05
CA PRO A 332 -34.38 -2.18 13.91
C PRO A 332 -34.88 -2.01 12.48
N THR A 333 -36.16 -1.67 12.32
CA THR A 333 -36.80 -1.48 10.99
C THR A 333 -36.20 -0.33 10.20
N GLU A 334 -35.64 0.67 10.88
CA GLU A 334 -34.93 1.81 10.29
C GLU A 334 -33.57 1.46 9.68
N TRP A 335 -33.03 0.25 9.96
CA TRP A 335 -31.70 -0.15 9.50
C TRP A 335 -31.51 -0.08 7.99
N GLU A 336 -32.46 -0.61 7.21
CA GLU A 336 -32.32 -0.67 5.75
C GLU A 336 -32.32 0.73 5.13
N ASP A 337 -33.18 1.62 5.62
CA ASP A 337 -33.30 3.00 5.16
C ASP A 337 -32.04 3.81 5.54
N GLU A 338 -31.59 3.73 6.80
CA GLU A 338 -30.40 4.43 7.28
C GLU A 338 -29.12 3.89 6.61
N ARG A 339 -29.01 2.58 6.39
CA ARG A 339 -27.90 2.00 5.62
C ARG A 339 -27.92 2.50 4.17
N GLY A 340 -29.09 2.56 3.54
CA GLY A 340 -29.26 3.09 2.19
C GLY A 340 -28.81 4.55 2.07
N LYS A 341 -29.14 5.39 3.06
CA LYS A 341 -28.66 6.78 3.15
C LYS A 341 -27.14 6.85 3.31
N PHE A 342 -26.56 6.05 4.21
CA PHE A 342 -25.12 5.98 4.41
C PHE A 342 -24.38 5.60 3.11
N ASP A 343 -24.84 4.54 2.44
CA ASP A 343 -24.21 4.04 1.21
C ASP A 343 -24.32 5.07 0.06
N LEU A 344 -25.41 5.84 0.00
CA LEU A 344 -25.55 6.96 -0.92
C LEU A 344 -24.54 8.07 -0.62
N LEU A 345 -24.48 8.57 0.61
CA LEU A 345 -23.55 9.64 1.00
C LEU A 345 -22.08 9.23 0.79
N LYS A 346 -21.73 8.01 1.19
CA LYS A 346 -20.41 7.41 0.95
C LYS A 346 -20.08 7.34 -0.54
N LYS A 347 -21.03 6.94 -1.38
CA LYS A 347 -20.85 6.87 -2.84
C LYS A 347 -20.65 8.25 -3.44
N GLU A 348 -21.41 9.25 -2.99
CA GLU A 348 -21.28 10.64 -3.44
C GLU A 348 -19.93 11.24 -3.05
N ALA A 349 -19.50 11.10 -1.79
CA ALA A 349 -18.20 11.55 -1.31
C ALA A 349 -17.03 10.87 -2.05
N ARG A 350 -17.15 9.56 -2.32
CA ARG A 350 -16.17 8.85 -3.16
C ARG A 350 -16.14 9.37 -4.59
N ALA A 351 -17.29 9.66 -5.17
CA ALA A 351 -17.39 10.14 -6.54
C ALA A 351 -16.80 11.55 -6.71
N SER A 352 -17.03 12.46 -5.75
CA SER A 352 -16.45 13.81 -5.75
C SER A 352 -14.91 13.74 -5.67
N ARG A 353 -14.35 12.92 -4.77
CA ARG A 353 -12.89 12.69 -4.71
C ARG A 353 -12.34 12.09 -6.00
N GLN A 354 -13.03 11.15 -6.63
CA GLN A 354 -12.59 10.58 -7.91
C GLN A 354 -12.62 11.62 -9.04
N LYS A 355 -13.64 12.50 -9.07
CA LYS A 355 -13.76 13.60 -10.02
C LYS A 355 -12.61 14.60 -9.84
N TYR A 356 -12.31 15.01 -8.60
CA TYR A 356 -11.14 15.84 -8.27
C TYR A 356 -9.83 15.21 -8.73
N ARG A 357 -9.57 13.94 -8.38
CA ARG A 357 -8.33 13.24 -8.76
C ARG A 357 -8.12 13.22 -10.27
N ARG A 358 -9.19 12.90 -11.02
CA ARG A 358 -9.16 12.93 -12.50
C ARG A 358 -8.94 14.34 -13.04
N ASN A 359 -9.57 15.35 -12.43
CA ASN A 359 -9.38 16.75 -12.79
C ASN A 359 -7.91 17.17 -12.60
N SER A 360 -7.34 16.88 -11.42
CA SER A 360 -5.95 17.18 -11.06
C SER A 360 -4.96 16.54 -12.06
N ASP A 361 -5.14 15.24 -12.32
CA ASP A 361 -4.29 14.50 -13.26
C ASP A 361 -4.41 15.10 -14.68
N SER A 362 -5.65 15.36 -15.14
CA SER A 362 -5.93 15.90 -16.49
C SER A 362 -5.52 17.37 -16.64
N ALA A 363 -5.46 18.13 -15.55
CA ALA A 363 -5.00 19.51 -15.52
C ALA A 363 -3.49 19.58 -15.74
N TYR A 364 -2.74 18.65 -15.15
CA TYR A 364 -1.28 18.70 -15.13
C TYR A 364 -0.61 17.89 -16.25
N GLU A 365 -1.20 16.78 -16.69
CA GLU A 365 -0.65 15.91 -17.75
C GLU A 365 -0.28 16.67 -19.06
N PRO A 366 -1.12 17.59 -19.59
CA PRO A 366 -0.76 18.38 -20.77
C PRO A 366 0.55 19.17 -20.64
N LEU A 367 0.84 19.67 -19.44
CA LEU A 367 2.02 20.49 -19.16
C LEU A 367 3.29 19.63 -19.21
N ILE A 368 3.24 18.44 -18.59
CA ILE A 368 4.34 17.47 -18.65
C ILE A 368 4.60 17.06 -20.11
N GLN A 369 3.55 16.72 -20.85
CA GLN A 369 3.66 16.28 -22.23
C GLN A 369 4.26 17.39 -23.12
N LEU A 370 3.75 18.62 -23.02
CA LEU A 370 4.26 19.73 -23.83
C LEU A 370 5.73 20.03 -23.46
N ARG A 371 6.07 20.08 -22.16
CA ARG A 371 7.45 20.30 -21.73
C ARG A 371 8.40 19.21 -22.22
N ALA A 372 7.98 17.94 -22.17
CA ALA A 372 8.78 16.84 -22.69
C ALA A 372 9.06 16.99 -24.19
N VAL A 373 8.04 17.36 -24.97
CA VAL A 373 8.17 17.64 -26.41
C VAL A 373 9.14 18.80 -26.67
N LEU A 374 9.07 19.87 -25.88
CA LEU A 374 9.97 21.02 -26.01
C LEU A 374 11.42 20.66 -25.61
N ASN A 375 11.61 19.90 -24.54
CA ASN A 375 12.94 19.46 -24.11
C ASN A 375 13.62 18.54 -25.14
N SER A 376 12.85 17.70 -25.84
CA SER A 376 13.36 16.84 -26.93
C SER A 376 13.54 17.57 -28.28
N THR A 377 13.38 18.90 -28.34
CA THR A 377 13.54 19.66 -29.60
C THR A 377 14.96 19.57 -30.16
N GLN A 378 15.98 19.64 -29.29
CA GLN A 378 17.37 19.55 -29.71
C GLN A 378 17.70 18.17 -30.28
N GLU A 379 17.22 17.10 -29.63
CA GLU A 379 17.37 15.73 -30.13
C GLU A 379 16.71 15.54 -31.50
N LEU A 380 15.57 16.21 -31.74
CA LEU A 380 14.89 16.17 -33.04
C LEU A 380 15.68 16.89 -34.14
N LEU A 381 16.36 17.98 -33.81
CA LEU A 381 17.25 18.70 -34.74
C LEU A 381 18.45 17.83 -35.14
N GLU A 382 19.07 17.12 -34.19
CA GLU A 382 20.23 16.26 -34.45
C GLU A 382 19.93 15.08 -35.39
N VAL A 383 18.65 14.69 -35.52
CA VAL A 383 18.21 13.59 -36.39
C VAL A 383 17.96 14.05 -37.84
N GLU A 384 18.10 15.34 -38.15
CA GLU A 384 17.87 15.88 -39.50
C GLU A 384 18.73 15.19 -40.57
N GLU A 385 20.04 15.07 -40.34
CA GLU A 385 20.96 14.44 -41.28
C GLU A 385 20.60 12.97 -41.53
N LEU A 386 20.22 12.26 -40.47
CA LEU A 386 19.75 10.87 -40.56
C LEU A 386 18.48 10.77 -41.40
N LEU A 387 17.51 11.68 -41.21
CA LEU A 387 16.29 11.70 -42.01
C LEU A 387 16.57 12.01 -43.48
N ASN A 388 17.47 12.95 -43.76
CA ASN A 388 17.87 13.28 -45.14
C ASN A 388 18.58 12.12 -45.83
N SER A 389 19.36 11.33 -45.08
CA SER A 389 20.06 10.14 -45.61
C SER A 389 19.09 9.07 -46.14
N ILE A 390 17.84 9.01 -45.64
CA ILE A 390 16.84 8.00 -46.04
C ILE A 390 16.58 8.04 -47.54
N LYS A 391 16.59 9.21 -48.18
CA LYS A 391 16.43 9.31 -49.64
C LYS A 391 17.49 8.50 -50.36
N SER A 392 18.76 8.72 -50.02
CA SER A 392 19.89 8.01 -50.61
C SER A 392 19.86 6.50 -50.31
N ILE A 393 19.37 6.12 -49.12
CA ILE A 393 19.20 4.71 -48.73
C ILE A 393 18.14 4.01 -49.58
N ILE A 394 17.02 4.69 -49.88
CA ILE A 394 15.95 4.12 -50.72
C ILE A 394 16.40 4.01 -52.19
N GLU A 395 17.18 4.96 -52.69
CA GLU A 395 17.60 5.03 -54.09
C GLU A 395 18.78 4.08 -54.41
N ASN A 396 19.74 3.92 -53.48
CA ASN A 396 21.03 3.30 -53.80
C ASN A 396 21.30 1.95 -53.11
N GLU A 397 20.56 1.59 -52.06
CA GLU A 397 20.78 0.33 -51.34
C GLU A 397 19.80 -0.78 -51.72
N ARG A 398 20.19 -2.05 -51.47
CA ARG A 398 19.29 -3.20 -51.62
C ARG A 398 18.13 -3.08 -50.62
N PRO A 399 16.88 -3.44 -51.02
CA PRO A 399 15.68 -3.27 -50.19
C PRO A 399 15.81 -3.83 -48.77
N ASP A 400 16.44 -5.01 -48.58
CA ASP A 400 16.62 -5.61 -47.26
C ASP A 400 17.59 -4.84 -46.36
N SER A 401 18.68 -4.31 -46.92
CA SER A 401 19.64 -3.44 -46.20
C SER A 401 19.01 -2.11 -45.85
N ALA A 402 18.35 -1.48 -46.84
CA ALA A 402 17.63 -0.22 -46.68
C ALA A 402 16.57 -0.32 -45.58
N MET A 403 15.79 -1.41 -45.55
CA MET A 403 14.80 -1.63 -44.51
C MET A 403 15.41 -1.70 -43.10
N LYS A 404 16.58 -2.32 -42.95
CA LYS A 404 17.26 -2.44 -41.65
C LYS A 404 17.73 -1.06 -41.16
N ARG A 405 18.40 -0.29 -42.01
CA ARG A 405 18.86 1.07 -41.68
C ARG A 405 17.71 2.02 -41.37
N ILE A 406 16.65 2.01 -42.18
CA ILE A 406 15.46 2.85 -41.92
C ILE A 406 14.78 2.43 -40.61
N LYS A 407 14.83 1.14 -40.23
CA LYS A 407 14.30 0.68 -38.93
C LYS A 407 15.11 1.24 -37.75
N ASP A 408 16.43 1.36 -37.89
CA ASP A 408 17.28 1.93 -36.84
C ASP A 408 17.00 3.44 -36.66
N ILE A 409 16.77 4.16 -37.76
CA ILE A 409 16.33 5.56 -37.73
C ILE A 409 14.92 5.69 -37.13
N GLU A 410 13.98 4.80 -37.50
CA GLU A 410 12.63 4.72 -36.89
C GLU A 410 12.69 4.49 -35.37
N SER A 411 13.65 3.66 -34.91
CA SER A 411 13.88 3.38 -33.51
C SER A 411 14.38 4.62 -32.76
N THR A 412 15.29 5.37 -33.37
CA THR A 412 15.81 6.63 -32.83
C THR A 412 14.70 7.68 -32.69
N LEU A 413 13.89 7.88 -33.74
CA LEU A 413 12.69 8.73 -33.68
C LEU A 413 11.68 8.25 -32.63
N GLY A 414 11.65 6.95 -32.33
CA GLY A 414 10.78 6.38 -31.32
C GLY A 414 11.14 6.75 -29.88
N ARG A 415 12.35 7.28 -29.64
CA ARG A 415 12.80 7.75 -28.32
C ARG A 415 12.54 9.25 -28.11
N ILE A 416 12.28 9.98 -29.19
CA ILE A 416 12.09 11.43 -29.17
C ILE A 416 10.62 11.75 -28.90
N GLU A 417 10.37 12.55 -27.86
CA GLU A 417 9.02 12.91 -27.47
C GLU A 417 8.30 13.75 -28.55
N GLY A 418 7.05 13.35 -28.83
CA GLY A 418 6.22 13.97 -29.87
C GLY A 418 6.61 13.64 -31.33
N ALA A 419 7.62 12.79 -31.60
CA ALA A 419 8.05 12.46 -32.98
C ALA A 419 7.25 11.33 -33.64
N SER A 420 6.12 10.90 -33.04
CA SER A 420 5.33 9.74 -33.48
C SER A 420 4.70 9.92 -34.87
N SER A 421 4.30 11.14 -35.23
CA SER A 421 3.75 11.51 -36.53
C SER A 421 4.78 11.30 -37.64
N ILE A 422 6.02 11.76 -37.43
CA ILE A 422 7.17 11.61 -38.32
C ILE A 422 7.52 10.13 -38.44
N LYS A 423 7.72 9.45 -37.30
CA LYS A 423 8.01 8.01 -37.23
C LYS A 423 7.00 7.18 -38.02
N SER A 424 5.71 7.50 -37.91
CA SER A 424 4.64 6.80 -38.64
C SER A 424 4.81 6.88 -40.16
N LYS A 425 5.23 8.04 -40.69
CA LYS A 425 5.50 8.22 -42.13
C LYS A 425 6.77 7.49 -42.56
N ILE A 426 7.84 7.56 -41.78
CA ILE A 426 9.09 6.82 -42.04
C ILE A 426 8.89 5.30 -41.98
N SER A 427 8.08 4.81 -41.03
CA SER A 427 7.69 3.40 -40.95
C SER A 427 6.92 2.96 -42.20
N LYS A 428 6.07 3.82 -42.77
CA LYS A 428 5.38 3.55 -44.06
C LYS A 428 6.34 3.55 -45.25
N ALA A 429 7.33 4.44 -45.27
CA ALA A 429 8.40 4.44 -46.28
C ALA A 429 9.17 3.12 -46.26
N ARG A 430 9.57 2.66 -45.06
CA ARG A 430 10.21 1.35 -44.86
C ARG A 430 9.35 0.19 -45.35
N ARG A 431 8.06 0.18 -44.99
CA ARG A 431 7.12 -0.90 -45.38
C ARG A 431 6.90 -0.97 -46.89
N ALA A 432 7.10 0.11 -47.64
CA ALA A 432 7.00 0.10 -49.10
C ALA A 432 8.10 -0.74 -49.77
N LEU A 433 9.23 -0.97 -49.08
CA LEU A 433 10.34 -1.80 -49.54
C LEU A 433 10.21 -3.28 -49.14
N LYS A 434 9.13 -3.67 -48.46
CA LYS A 434 8.95 -5.02 -47.90
C LYS A 434 8.41 -6.02 -48.93
N GLY A 435 9.04 -7.19 -49.01
CA GLY A 435 8.51 -8.36 -49.73
C GLY A 435 9.10 -8.52 -51.13
N LYS A 436 8.46 -9.37 -51.95
CA LYS A 436 8.98 -9.77 -53.27
C LYS A 436 8.95 -8.67 -54.33
N ASN A 437 8.06 -7.66 -54.17
CA ASN A 437 7.89 -6.53 -55.08
C ASN A 437 8.07 -5.19 -54.32
N PRO A 438 9.31 -4.77 -54.02
CA PRO A 438 9.57 -3.49 -53.37
C PRO A 438 9.14 -2.33 -54.27
N ASN A 439 8.56 -1.28 -53.67
CA ASN A 439 8.15 -0.07 -54.38
C ASN A 439 8.89 1.17 -53.80
N PRO A 440 10.08 1.49 -54.36
CA PRO A 440 10.88 2.64 -53.91
C PRO A 440 10.18 3.98 -54.11
N GLU A 441 9.41 4.16 -55.17
CA GLU A 441 8.68 5.42 -55.47
C GLU A 441 7.65 5.73 -54.38
N LYS A 442 6.87 4.73 -53.96
CA LYS A 442 5.96 4.85 -52.83
C LYS A 442 6.71 5.10 -51.52
N GLY A 443 7.90 4.53 -51.37
CA GLY A 443 8.81 4.78 -50.25
C GLY A 443 9.24 6.23 -50.17
N LEU A 444 9.75 6.78 -51.27
CA LEU A 444 10.17 8.18 -51.41
C LEU A 444 9.02 9.14 -51.13
N LYS A 445 7.83 8.90 -51.67
CA LYS A 445 6.64 9.72 -51.39
C LYS A 445 6.26 9.75 -49.90
N GLN A 446 6.39 8.61 -49.20
CA GLN A 446 6.14 8.60 -47.75
C GLN A 446 7.25 9.29 -46.95
N TRP A 447 8.50 9.21 -47.41
CA TRP A 447 9.62 9.95 -46.83
C TRP A 447 9.43 11.46 -47.00
N GLU A 448 9.07 11.95 -48.19
CA GLU A 448 8.76 13.37 -48.44
C GLU A 448 7.65 13.88 -47.52
N LEU A 449 6.57 13.11 -47.38
CA LEU A 449 5.49 13.44 -46.44
C LEU A 449 6.01 13.50 -45.00
N GLY A 450 6.87 12.56 -44.60
CA GLY A 450 7.54 12.56 -43.29
C GLY A 450 8.41 13.80 -43.07
N MET A 451 9.17 14.20 -44.09
CA MET A 451 10.02 15.39 -44.04
C MET A 451 9.20 16.68 -43.98
N SER A 452 8.06 16.76 -44.67
CA SER A 452 7.17 17.91 -44.54
C SER A 452 6.58 18.03 -43.12
N VAL A 453 6.30 16.89 -42.47
CA VAL A 453 5.84 16.88 -41.06
C VAL A 453 6.99 17.28 -40.14
N TYR A 454 8.21 16.80 -40.41
CA TYR A 454 9.42 17.17 -39.67
C TYR A 454 9.65 18.69 -39.66
N PHE A 455 9.65 19.34 -40.82
CA PHE A 455 9.87 20.79 -40.89
C PHE A 455 8.77 21.57 -40.18
N LYS A 456 7.50 21.16 -40.32
CA LYS A 456 6.39 21.74 -39.56
C LYS A 456 6.59 21.61 -38.05
N GLU A 457 7.05 20.44 -37.58
CA GLU A 457 7.32 20.19 -36.16
C GLU A 457 8.47 21.06 -35.64
N ILE A 458 9.56 21.20 -36.40
CA ILE A 458 10.72 22.01 -36.01
C ILE A 458 10.36 23.50 -35.91
N GLU A 459 9.60 24.02 -36.89
CA GLU A 459 9.22 25.44 -36.95
C GLU A 459 8.53 25.90 -35.65
N TRP A 460 7.44 25.23 -35.25
CA TRP A 460 6.72 25.62 -34.04
C TRP A 460 7.51 25.29 -32.77
N ARG A 461 8.27 24.18 -32.72
CA ARG A 461 9.05 23.80 -31.53
C ARG A 461 10.17 24.78 -31.24
N GLN A 462 10.91 25.21 -32.25
CA GLN A 462 11.99 26.20 -32.07
C GLN A 462 11.45 27.55 -31.58
N GLN A 463 10.30 27.98 -32.08
CA GLN A 463 9.62 29.17 -31.56
C GLN A 463 9.14 28.96 -30.12
N ALA A 464 8.50 27.82 -29.83
CA ALA A 464 8.03 27.46 -28.50
C ALA A 464 9.16 27.40 -27.45
N VAL A 465 10.33 26.90 -27.82
CA VAL A 465 11.50 26.87 -26.93
C VAL A 465 11.94 28.27 -26.52
N LYS A 466 11.81 29.26 -27.42
CA LYS A 466 12.20 30.66 -27.14
C LYS A 466 11.13 31.41 -26.34
N GLU A 467 9.86 31.24 -26.71
CA GLU A 467 8.76 32.09 -26.21
C GLU A 467 7.97 31.43 -25.07
N LEU A 468 7.81 30.11 -25.07
CA LEU A 468 6.92 29.37 -24.16
C LEU A 468 7.64 28.53 -23.11
N ALA A 469 8.86 28.06 -23.36
CA ALA A 469 9.54 27.12 -22.45
C ALA A 469 9.70 27.66 -21.02
N LYS A 470 10.10 28.92 -20.86
CA LYS A 470 10.24 29.54 -19.54
C LYS A 470 8.88 29.76 -18.85
N PRO A 471 7.89 30.46 -19.45
CA PRO A 471 6.57 30.60 -18.85
C PRO A 471 5.90 29.26 -18.50
N LEU A 472 6.05 28.25 -19.37
CA LEU A 472 5.52 26.91 -19.13
C LEU A 472 6.20 26.22 -17.95
N ASN A 473 7.52 26.40 -17.78
CA ASN A 473 8.26 25.84 -16.65
C ASN A 473 7.89 26.54 -15.34
N ASP A 474 7.74 27.87 -15.35
CA ASP A 474 7.32 28.63 -14.16
C ASP A 474 5.89 28.22 -13.74
N TYR A 475 4.98 28.08 -14.71
CA TYR A 475 3.62 27.59 -14.47
C TYR A 475 3.58 26.13 -14.00
N GLU A 476 4.41 25.27 -14.57
CA GLU A 476 4.51 23.87 -14.13
C GLU A 476 5.06 23.77 -12.70
N MET A 477 6.08 24.57 -12.35
CA MET A 477 6.69 24.58 -11.03
C MET A 477 5.68 25.00 -9.95
N LEU A 478 4.84 25.99 -10.25
CA LEU A 478 3.75 26.43 -9.38
C LEU A 478 2.74 25.31 -9.07
N LEU A 479 2.50 24.41 -10.03
CA LEU A 479 1.50 23.34 -9.90
C LEU A 479 2.09 22.01 -9.43
N LYS A 480 3.40 21.80 -9.63
CA LYS A 480 4.09 20.52 -9.45
C LYS A 480 3.85 19.88 -8.09
N ASP A 481 3.97 20.68 -7.04
CA ASP A 481 3.91 20.25 -5.65
C ASP A 481 2.49 20.26 -5.07
N SER A 482 1.48 20.63 -5.88
CA SER A 482 0.07 20.68 -5.48
C SER A 482 -0.81 19.87 -6.45
N ILE A 483 -1.41 20.52 -7.46
CA ILE A 483 -2.28 19.89 -8.48
C ILE A 483 -1.53 18.77 -9.24
N GLY A 484 -0.23 18.94 -9.46
CA GLY A 484 0.63 17.98 -10.13
C GLY A 484 1.22 16.89 -9.23
N LEU A 485 0.98 16.93 -7.91
CA LEU A 485 1.68 16.08 -6.94
C LEU A 485 1.49 14.58 -7.22
N ARG A 486 0.27 14.20 -7.61
CA ARG A 486 -0.10 12.80 -7.93
C ARG A 486 0.70 12.22 -9.10
N LEU A 487 1.10 13.04 -10.07
CA LEU A 487 1.82 12.63 -11.27
C LEU A 487 3.34 12.73 -11.13
N GLN A 488 3.85 13.13 -9.97
CA GLN A 488 5.29 13.10 -9.70
C GLN A 488 5.81 11.66 -9.62
N LYS A 489 7.09 11.47 -9.92
CA LYS A 489 7.72 10.15 -9.81
C LYS A 489 7.80 9.66 -8.36
N LYS A 490 8.06 10.59 -7.43
CA LYS A 490 8.16 10.36 -5.98
C LYS A 490 7.70 11.60 -5.22
N LEU A 491 7.33 11.42 -3.95
CA LEU A 491 7.08 12.54 -3.04
C LEU A 491 8.37 13.34 -2.82
N SER A 492 8.25 14.64 -2.62
CA SER A 492 9.34 15.46 -2.08
C SER A 492 9.63 15.01 -0.64
N LEU A 493 10.78 15.42 -0.08
CA LEU A 493 11.14 15.05 1.29
C LEU A 493 10.11 15.59 2.29
N GLU A 494 9.67 16.83 2.12
CA GLU A 494 8.65 17.49 2.95
C GLU A 494 7.28 16.81 2.85
N HIS A 495 6.82 16.51 1.63
CA HIS A 495 5.57 15.75 1.45
C HIS A 495 5.69 14.33 2.01
N GLY A 496 6.85 13.69 1.85
CA GLY A 496 7.13 12.38 2.41
C GLY A 496 7.01 12.37 3.93
N GLU A 497 7.55 13.38 4.61
CA GLU A 497 7.45 13.53 6.07
C GLU A 497 6.01 13.77 6.53
N SER A 498 5.28 14.64 5.83
CA SER A 498 3.89 14.97 6.16
C SER A 498 2.95 13.78 5.94
N VAL A 499 3.07 13.09 4.80
CA VAL A 499 2.30 11.86 4.52
C VAL A 499 2.66 10.76 5.51
N SER A 500 3.93 10.68 5.92
CA SER A 500 4.36 9.71 6.94
C SER A 500 3.66 9.95 8.27
N ALA A 501 3.57 11.20 8.72
CA ALA A 501 2.87 11.56 9.95
C ALA A 501 1.39 11.18 9.90
N CYS A 502 0.69 11.52 8.81
CA CYS A 502 -0.71 11.14 8.62
C CYS A 502 -0.93 9.61 8.68
N LYS A 503 -0.07 8.83 7.98
CA LYS A 503 -0.18 7.36 7.93
C LYS A 503 0.22 6.63 9.22
N SER A 504 0.66 7.35 10.25
CA SER A 504 1.18 6.74 11.47
C SER A 504 0.13 6.54 12.56
N SER A 505 -1.02 7.19 12.42
CA SER A 505 -2.19 7.00 13.28
C SER A 505 -3.00 5.78 12.83
N HIS A 506 -3.67 5.14 13.79
CA HIS A 506 -4.68 4.12 13.49
C HIS A 506 -6.02 4.80 13.21
N GLU A 507 -6.80 4.25 12.28
CA GLU A 507 -8.11 4.78 11.88
C GLU A 507 -9.17 3.68 11.95
N ASP A 508 -10.28 3.93 12.62
CA ASP A 508 -11.43 3.03 12.59
C ASP A 508 -12.11 3.08 11.22
N ILE A 509 -12.11 1.95 10.52
CA ILE A 509 -12.75 1.79 9.21
C ILE A 509 -13.96 0.86 9.24
N SER A 510 -14.41 0.46 10.43
CA SER A 510 -15.48 -0.52 10.64
C SER A 510 -16.81 -0.12 9.98
N LEU A 511 -17.15 1.18 9.97
CA LEU A 511 -18.35 1.71 9.30
C LEU A 511 -18.38 1.45 7.79
N PHE A 512 -17.19 1.27 7.18
CA PHE A 512 -17.06 1.09 5.75
C PHE A 512 -17.14 -0.37 5.30
N PHE A 513 -17.16 -1.33 6.25
CA PHE A 513 -17.40 -2.77 6.05
C PHE A 513 -18.86 -3.14 6.35
#